data_AF-A0A935LYB4-F1
#
_entry.id   AF-A0A935LYB4-F1
#
_cell.length_a   1.000
_cell.length_b   1.000
_cell.length_c   1.000
_cell.angle_alpha   90.00
_cell.angle_beta   90.00
_cell.angle_gamma   90.00
#
_symmetry.space_group_name_H-M   'P 1'
#
loop_
_entity.id
_entity.type
_entity.pdbx_description
1 polymer ?
#
loop_
_entity_poly.entity_id
_entity_poly.type
_entity_poly.pdbx_seq_one_letter_code
_entity_poly.pdbx_strand_id
1 'polypeptide(L)'
;MADCNGDFGGTAFLDNCATCVGGNTGEVACVQDCNGDFGGTAFLDNCATCVGGNTGEVACVPDCNGDFGGTAFLDNCATCVGGNTGEVACIQDCNGDFGGTAFLDNCATCVGGNTGEVACVQDCNGDFGGTAFLDNCATCVGGNTGEVACIQDCNGDFGGTAFLDNCATCVGGNTGEVACIQDCNGDFGGTAFLDNCATCVGGNTGEVACVQTATVTSAERHSSTTAQPAWVATPVK
;
A
#
# COMPACT_ATOMS: atom_id res chain seq x y z
N MET A 1 85.76 55.69 12.66
CA MET A 1 85.30 54.33 12.97
C MET A 1 85.08 53.63 11.65
N ALA A 2 85.53 52.38 11.49
CA ALA A 2 85.17 51.57 10.33
C ALA A 2 83.74 51.05 10.51
N ASP A 3 83.01 50.93 9.42
CA ASP A 3 81.69 50.28 9.39
C ASP A 3 81.85 48.74 9.41
N CYS A 4 80.75 47.97 9.32
CA CYS A 4 80.87 46.50 9.37
C CYS A 4 81.57 45.88 8.13
N ASN A 5 81.74 46.64 7.05
CA ASN A 5 82.43 46.22 5.82
C ASN A 5 83.92 46.58 5.87
N GLY A 6 84.38 47.17 6.98
CA GLY A 6 85.76 47.62 7.14
C GLY A 6 86.05 48.98 6.50
N ASP A 7 85.03 49.68 5.98
CA ASP A 7 85.18 50.96 5.31
C ASP A 7 85.23 52.10 6.35
N PHE A 8 86.32 52.85 6.39
CA PHE A 8 86.47 54.00 7.30
C PHE A 8 85.51 55.13 6.92
N GLY A 9 84.53 55.42 7.79
CA GLY A 9 83.48 56.40 7.51
C GLY A 9 82.38 55.90 6.57
N GLY A 10 82.32 54.58 6.31
CA GLY A 10 81.24 53.96 5.55
C GLY A 10 79.91 53.90 6.32
N THR A 11 78.85 53.48 5.62
CA THR A 11 77.47 53.44 6.14
C THR A 11 76.93 52.02 6.31
N ALA A 12 77.75 50.98 6.14
CA ALA A 12 77.31 49.60 6.32
C ALA A 12 77.05 49.27 7.80
N PHE A 13 76.04 48.44 8.08
CA PHE A 13 75.68 48.03 9.43
C PHE A 13 75.28 46.55 9.48
N LEU A 14 75.37 45.93 10.66
CA LEU A 14 74.89 44.55 10.85
C LEU A 14 73.37 44.54 10.92
N ASP A 15 72.74 43.71 10.10
CA ASP A 15 71.31 43.45 10.18
C ASP A 15 70.96 42.45 11.30
N ASN A 16 69.66 42.10 11.39
CA ASN A 16 69.15 41.18 12.39
C ASN A 16 69.54 39.71 12.14
N CYS A 17 70.21 39.41 11.03
CA CYS A 17 70.84 38.12 10.74
C CYS A 17 72.35 38.16 10.90
N ALA A 18 72.89 39.21 11.53
CA ALA A 18 74.31 39.46 11.69
C ALA A 18 75.08 39.49 10.36
N THR A 19 74.42 39.86 9.26
CA THR A 19 75.04 40.11 7.96
C THR A 19 75.33 41.59 7.81
N CYS A 20 76.52 41.93 7.29
CA CYS A 20 76.86 43.32 7.02
C CYS A 20 76.18 43.80 5.73
N VAL A 21 75.29 44.78 5.84
CA VAL A 21 74.46 45.28 4.73
C VAL A 21 74.50 46.80 4.62
N GLY A 22 74.01 47.35 3.50
CA GLY A 22 74.10 48.78 3.20
C GLY A 22 75.49 49.21 2.72
N GLY A 23 75.71 50.51 2.53
CA GLY A 23 76.96 51.03 1.97
C GLY A 23 77.29 50.41 0.60
N ASN A 24 78.52 49.90 0.44
CA ASN A 24 79.01 49.26 -0.79
C ASN A 24 79.06 47.71 -0.69
N THR A 25 78.39 47.10 0.29
CA THR A 25 78.42 45.64 0.50
C THR A 25 77.79 44.85 -0.64
N GLY A 26 76.76 45.39 -1.29
CA GLY A 26 75.95 44.67 -2.28
C GLY A 26 74.98 43.65 -1.67
N GLU A 27 74.99 43.49 -0.36
CA GLU A 27 74.14 42.57 0.38
C GLU A 27 72.81 43.22 0.77
N VAL A 28 71.75 42.42 0.83
CA VAL A 28 70.39 42.85 1.20
C VAL A 28 70.09 42.38 2.61
N ALA A 29 69.54 43.28 3.43
CA ALA A 29 69.11 42.93 4.79
C ALA A 29 68.12 41.76 4.76
N CYS A 30 68.32 40.79 5.64
CA CYS A 30 67.37 39.71 5.79
C CYS A 30 66.03 40.23 6.30
N VAL A 31 64.95 39.54 5.92
CA VAL A 31 63.59 39.87 6.34
C VAL A 31 63.12 38.92 7.43
N GLN A 32 62.20 39.39 8.26
CA GLN A 32 61.52 38.55 9.24
C GLN A 32 60.48 37.68 8.51
N ASP A 33 60.46 36.38 8.80
CA ASP A 33 59.39 35.49 8.34
C ASP A 33 58.12 35.66 9.19
N CYS A 34 57.04 34.94 8.87
CA CYS A 34 55.78 35.09 9.62
C CYS A 34 55.83 34.56 11.07
N ASN A 35 56.86 33.79 11.44
CA ASN A 35 57.07 33.26 12.78
C ASN A 35 57.90 34.22 13.65
N GLY A 36 58.34 35.33 13.08
CA GLY A 36 59.21 36.29 13.76
C GLY A 36 60.70 35.99 13.61
N ASP A 37 61.08 34.98 12.82
CA ASP A 37 62.47 34.58 12.66
C ASP A 37 63.12 35.38 11.50
N PHE A 38 64.14 36.19 11.83
CA PHE A 38 64.91 36.91 10.81
C PHE A 38 65.73 35.93 9.96
N GLY A 39 65.53 35.97 8.64
CA GLY A 39 66.11 35.01 7.71
C GLY A 39 65.47 33.62 7.75
N GLY A 40 64.33 33.47 8.44
CA GLY A 40 63.57 32.23 8.50
C GLY A 40 62.83 31.89 7.20
N THR A 41 62.26 30.68 7.13
CA THR A 41 61.58 30.15 5.94
C THR A 41 60.08 29.95 6.14
N ALA A 42 59.50 30.42 7.26
CA ALA A 42 58.07 30.29 7.50
C ALA A 42 57.26 31.22 6.58
N PHE A 43 56.09 30.79 6.15
CA PHE A 43 55.21 31.56 5.26
C PHE A 43 53.74 31.41 5.66
N LEU A 44 52.90 32.37 5.27
CA LEU A 44 51.45 32.28 5.49
C LEU A 44 50.82 31.30 4.49
N ASP A 45 50.07 30.33 4.99
CA ASP A 45 49.27 29.43 4.16
C ASP A 45 47.96 30.08 3.68
N ASN A 46 47.13 29.29 2.98
CA ASN A 46 45.85 29.76 2.45
C ASN A 46 44.78 30.01 3.54
N CYS A 47 45.06 29.67 4.79
CA CYS A 47 44.25 29.99 5.96
C CYS A 47 44.85 31.11 6.80
N ALA A 48 45.84 31.83 6.24
CA ALA A 48 46.59 32.87 6.93
C ALA A 48 47.28 32.40 8.23
N THR A 49 47.59 31.11 8.32
CA THR A 49 48.39 30.54 9.42
C THR A 49 49.85 30.50 9.00
N CYS A 50 50.75 30.86 9.91
CA CYS A 50 52.18 30.79 9.66
C CYS A 50 52.67 29.34 9.75
N VAL A 51 53.17 28.79 8.65
CA VAL A 51 53.58 27.39 8.52
C VAL A 51 54.98 27.25 7.92
N GLY A 52 55.56 26.06 8.03
CA GLY A 52 56.94 25.80 7.58
C GLY A 52 57.98 26.39 8.54
N GLY A 53 59.27 26.29 8.17
CA GLY A 53 60.36 26.73 9.05
C GLY A 53 60.32 26.04 10.42
N ASN A 54 60.33 26.83 11.49
CA ASN A 54 60.33 26.36 12.88
C ASN A 54 58.95 26.46 13.57
N THR A 55 57.85 26.72 12.84
CA THR A 55 56.54 26.95 13.48
C THR A 55 55.97 25.68 14.13
N GLY A 56 56.24 24.51 13.54
CA GLY A 56 55.60 23.24 13.93
C GLY A 56 54.14 23.10 13.47
N GLU A 57 53.61 24.11 12.78
CA GLU A 57 52.26 24.14 12.26
C GLU A 57 52.19 23.51 10.86
N VAL A 58 51.05 22.88 10.56
CA VAL A 58 50.79 22.22 9.28
C VAL A 58 49.85 23.09 8.45
N ALA A 59 50.18 23.26 7.16
CA ALA A 59 49.35 23.99 6.21
C ALA A 59 47.93 23.39 6.17
N CYS A 60 46.93 24.26 6.21
CA CYS A 60 45.56 23.83 6.03
C CYS A 60 45.33 23.26 4.62
N VAL A 61 44.36 22.36 4.52
CA VAL A 61 43.94 21.75 3.25
C VAL A 61 42.53 22.24 2.88
N PRO A 62 42.17 22.22 1.59
CA PRO A 62 40.80 22.51 1.18
C PRO A 62 39.87 21.38 1.63
N ASP A 63 38.65 21.76 2.02
CA ASP A 63 37.55 20.81 2.19
C ASP A 63 37.01 20.33 0.83
N CYS A 64 35.93 19.54 0.81
CA CYS A 64 35.37 19.04 -0.45
C CYS A 64 34.75 20.14 -1.33
N ASN A 65 34.48 21.33 -0.78
CA ASN A 65 33.98 22.50 -1.50
C ASN A 65 35.13 23.37 -2.05
N GLY A 66 36.38 23.00 -1.75
CA GLY A 66 37.56 23.77 -2.12
C GLY A 66 37.91 24.88 -1.13
N ASP A 67 37.19 24.99 -0.01
CA ASP A 67 37.42 26.03 0.99
C ASP A 67 38.60 25.61 1.89
N PHE A 68 39.71 26.34 1.82
CA PHE A 68 40.88 26.10 2.68
C PHE A 68 40.51 26.29 4.16
N GLY A 69 40.71 25.24 4.96
CA GLY A 69 40.29 25.22 6.36
C GLY A 69 38.77 25.18 6.56
N GLY A 70 38.01 24.88 5.50
CA GLY A 70 36.56 24.72 5.55
C GLY A 70 36.11 23.46 6.27
N THR A 71 34.80 23.34 6.47
CA THR A 71 34.16 22.27 7.24
C THR A 71 33.24 21.37 6.40
N ALA A 72 33.20 21.55 5.08
CA ALA A 72 32.41 20.71 4.20
C ALA A 72 32.98 19.28 4.13
N PHE A 73 32.11 18.29 3.98
CA PHE A 73 32.49 16.88 3.90
C PHE A 73 31.63 16.12 2.89
N LEU A 74 32.12 14.98 2.39
CA LEU A 74 31.33 14.12 1.50
C LEU A 74 30.30 13.33 2.31
N ASP A 75 29.04 13.38 1.91
CA ASP A 75 27.98 12.54 2.49
C ASP A 75 27.99 11.10 1.92
N ASN A 76 27.00 10.31 2.34
CA ASN A 76 26.85 8.92 1.89
C ASN A 76 26.45 8.77 0.41
N CYS A 77 26.13 9.87 -0.28
CA CYS A 77 25.91 9.94 -1.72
C CYS A 77 27.10 10.56 -2.47
N ALA A 78 28.24 10.72 -1.80
CA ALA A 78 29.42 11.39 -2.32
C ALA A 78 29.17 12.84 -2.78
N THR A 79 28.14 13.50 -2.22
CA THR A 79 27.90 14.93 -2.41
C THR A 79 28.63 15.71 -1.32
N CYS A 80 29.31 16.78 -1.70
CA CYS A 80 29.92 17.67 -0.73
C CYS A 80 28.84 18.51 -0.02
N VAL A 81 28.69 18.34 1.30
CA VAL A 81 27.66 18.98 2.12
C VAL A 81 28.27 19.64 3.36
N GLY A 82 27.48 20.45 4.07
CA GLY A 82 27.96 21.23 5.22
C GLY A 82 28.78 22.44 4.79
N GLY A 83 29.44 23.12 5.74
CA GLY A 83 30.20 24.35 5.48
C GLY A 83 29.36 25.39 4.72
N ASN A 84 29.91 25.91 3.61
CA ASN A 84 29.28 26.92 2.74
C ASN A 84 28.70 26.33 1.44
N THR A 85 28.55 25.01 1.34
CA THR A 85 28.06 24.36 0.11
C THR A 85 26.63 24.75 -0.26
N GLY A 86 25.76 24.98 0.74
CA GLY A 86 24.33 25.14 0.55
C GLY A 86 23.59 23.84 0.22
N GLU A 87 24.31 22.72 0.13
CA GLU A 87 23.79 21.40 -0.17
C GLU A 87 23.33 20.68 1.10
N VAL A 88 22.31 19.84 0.96
CA VAL A 88 21.75 19.04 2.06
C VAL A 88 22.14 17.58 1.85
N ALA A 89 22.61 16.94 2.93
CA ALA A 89 22.99 15.53 2.90
C ALA A 89 21.81 14.67 2.42
N CYS A 90 22.09 13.73 1.52
CA CYS A 90 21.09 12.77 1.10
C CYS A 90 20.63 11.90 2.28
N ILE A 91 19.36 11.49 2.24
CA ILE A 91 18.79 10.59 3.24
C ILE A 91 18.71 9.17 2.69
N GLN A 92 18.59 8.22 3.61
CA GLN A 92 18.35 6.83 3.29
C GLN A 92 16.88 6.63 2.93
N ASP A 93 16.60 5.90 1.86
CA ASP A 93 15.24 5.46 1.52
C ASP A 93 14.81 4.24 2.38
N CYS A 94 13.59 3.72 2.21
CA CYS A 94 13.12 2.60 3.02
C CYS A 94 13.85 1.27 2.73
N ASN A 95 14.60 1.17 1.63
CA ASN A 95 15.38 -0.01 1.24
C ASN A 95 16.80 0.04 1.82
N GLY A 96 17.16 1.14 2.47
CA GLY A 96 18.50 1.34 2.99
C GLY A 96 19.45 2.04 2.01
N ASP A 97 18.96 2.51 0.86
CA ASP A 97 19.78 3.15 -0.16
C ASP A 97 19.85 4.67 0.09
N PHE A 98 21.05 5.18 0.35
CA PHE A 98 21.28 6.62 0.46
C PHE A 98 21.05 7.29 -0.90
N GLY A 99 20.19 8.31 -0.93
CA GLY A 99 19.75 8.95 -2.18
C GLY A 99 18.87 8.06 -3.06
N GLY A 100 18.37 6.94 -2.50
CA GLY A 100 17.48 6.03 -3.19
C GLY A 100 16.06 6.60 -3.39
N THR A 101 15.24 5.86 -4.14
CA THR A 101 13.88 6.27 -4.53
C THR A 101 12.79 5.35 -4.00
N ALA A 102 13.14 4.36 -3.18
CA ALA A 102 12.16 3.46 -2.59
C ALA A 102 11.29 4.18 -1.54
N PHE A 103 10.02 3.79 -1.43
CA PHE A 103 9.06 4.37 -0.51
C PHE A 103 8.14 3.31 0.08
N LEU A 104 7.54 3.60 1.24
CA LEU A 104 6.55 2.71 1.84
C LEU A 104 5.22 2.83 1.10
N ASP A 105 4.66 1.70 0.64
CA ASP A 105 3.33 1.64 0.07
C ASP A 105 2.21 1.66 1.14
N ASN A 106 0.97 1.53 0.70
CA ASN A 106 -0.20 1.51 1.59
C ASN A 106 -0.30 0.25 2.46
N CYS A 107 0.56 -0.75 2.25
CA CYS A 107 0.73 -1.94 3.09
C CYS A 107 1.99 -1.87 3.96
N ALA A 108 2.62 -0.69 4.06
CA ALA A 108 3.87 -0.47 4.76
C ALA A 108 5.03 -1.35 4.26
N THR A 109 4.96 -1.83 3.01
CA THR A 109 6.05 -2.53 2.35
C THR A 109 6.90 -1.52 1.60
N CYS A 110 8.21 -1.67 1.67
CA CYS A 110 9.12 -0.81 0.91
C CYS A 110 9.13 -1.25 -0.57
N VAL A 111 8.70 -0.35 -1.47
CA VAL A 111 8.55 -0.61 -2.90
C VAL A 111 9.20 0.49 -3.75
N GLY A 112 9.34 0.26 -5.05
CA GLY A 112 10.04 1.17 -5.95
C GLY A 112 11.56 1.08 -5.80
N GLY A 113 12.30 1.98 -6.47
CA GLY A 113 13.76 1.95 -6.48
C GLY A 113 14.33 0.57 -6.87
N ASN A 114 15.22 0.03 -6.04
CA ASN A 114 15.88 -1.27 -6.24
C ASN A 114 15.32 -2.41 -5.37
N THR A 115 14.14 -2.25 -4.77
CA THR A 115 13.59 -3.28 -3.85
C THR A 115 13.22 -4.56 -4.58
N GLY A 116 12.78 -4.47 -5.85
CA GLY A 116 12.20 -5.58 -6.60
C GLY A 116 10.76 -5.93 -6.16
N GLU A 117 10.24 -5.23 -5.16
CA GLU A 117 8.89 -5.43 -4.61
C GLU A 117 7.85 -4.64 -5.38
N VAL A 118 6.63 -5.18 -5.46
CA VAL A 118 5.49 -4.56 -6.12
C VAL A 118 4.52 -4.02 -5.07
N ALA A 119 4.05 -2.78 -5.26
CA ALA A 119 3.05 -2.16 -4.40
C ALA A 119 1.81 -3.03 -4.28
N CYS A 120 1.33 -3.20 -3.06
CA CYS A 120 0.07 -3.90 -2.83
C CYS A 120 -1.09 -3.15 -3.48
N VAL A 121 -2.08 -3.90 -3.94
CA VAL A 121 -3.31 -3.34 -4.54
C VAL A 121 -4.44 -3.35 -3.54
N GLN A 122 -5.42 -2.49 -3.79
CA GLN A 122 -6.66 -2.47 -3.05
C GLN A 122 -7.56 -3.62 -3.49
N ASP A 123 -8.15 -4.34 -2.54
CA ASP A 123 -9.19 -5.33 -2.82
C ASP A 123 -10.56 -4.67 -3.08
N CYS A 124 -11.61 -5.46 -3.35
CA CYS A 124 -12.94 -4.88 -3.62
C CYS A 124 -13.60 -4.22 -2.40
N ASN A 125 -13.10 -4.46 -1.18
CA ASN A 125 -13.59 -3.87 0.06
C ASN A 125 -12.88 -2.56 0.40
N GLY A 126 -11.90 -2.16 -0.41
CA GLY A 126 -11.10 -0.97 -0.14
C GLY A 126 -9.86 -1.24 0.70
N ASP A 127 -9.55 -2.49 1.02
CA ASP A 127 -8.42 -2.83 1.88
C ASP A 127 -7.16 -3.06 1.03
N PHE A 128 -6.12 -2.24 1.25
CA PHE A 128 -4.81 -2.44 0.60
C PHE A 128 -4.17 -3.75 1.11
N GLY A 129 -3.77 -4.62 0.18
CA GLY A 129 -3.26 -5.96 0.51
C GLY A 129 -4.34 -6.90 1.06
N GLY A 130 -5.62 -6.52 0.94
CA GLY A 130 -6.75 -7.33 1.37
C GLY A 130 -7.00 -8.55 0.49
N THR A 131 -7.93 -9.40 0.93
CA THR A 131 -8.25 -10.69 0.27
C THR A 131 -9.69 -10.76 -0.23
N ALA A 132 -10.45 -9.67 -0.14
CA ALA A 132 -11.82 -9.65 -0.63
C ALA A 132 -11.86 -9.69 -2.17
N PHE A 133 -12.89 -10.33 -2.71
CA PHE A 133 -13.08 -10.47 -4.15
C PHE A 133 -14.56 -10.36 -4.53
N LEU A 134 -14.85 -10.02 -5.79
CA LEU A 134 -16.22 -10.00 -6.31
C LEU A 134 -16.71 -11.44 -6.54
N ASP A 135 -17.85 -11.79 -5.96
CA ASP A 135 -18.52 -13.06 -6.24
C ASP A 135 -19.30 -13.04 -7.57
N ASN A 136 -20.00 -14.13 -7.85
CA ASN A 136 -20.80 -14.27 -9.08
C ASN A 136 -22.05 -13.37 -9.12
N CYS A 137 -22.36 -12.68 -8.02
CA CYS A 137 -23.40 -11.65 -7.94
C CYS A 137 -22.82 -10.23 -7.95
N ALA A 138 -21.53 -10.09 -8.21
CA ALA A 138 -20.80 -8.82 -8.15
C ALA A 138 -20.83 -8.15 -6.76
N THR A 139 -21.07 -8.93 -5.70
CA THR A 139 -20.93 -8.48 -4.32
C THR A 139 -19.49 -8.73 -3.89
N CYS A 140 -18.90 -7.76 -3.19
CA CYS A 140 -17.58 -7.96 -2.59
C CYS A 140 -17.70 -8.86 -1.35
N VAL A 141 -17.03 -10.01 -1.37
CA VAL A 141 -17.08 -11.02 -0.31
C VAL A 141 -15.68 -11.51 0.08
N GLY A 142 -15.58 -12.29 1.16
CA GLY A 142 -14.29 -12.72 1.70
C GLY A 142 -13.57 -11.60 2.47
N GLY A 143 -12.32 -11.83 2.86
CA GLY A 143 -11.56 -10.86 3.67
C GLY A 143 -12.31 -10.40 4.92
N ASN A 144 -12.41 -9.09 5.12
CA ASN A 144 -13.09 -8.45 6.25
C ASN A 144 -14.46 -7.85 5.89
N THR A 145 -15.04 -8.22 4.75
CA THR A 145 -16.34 -7.69 4.29
C THR A 145 -17.49 -8.05 5.24
N GLY A 146 -17.43 -9.23 5.87
CA GLY A 146 -18.55 -9.80 6.62
C GLY A 146 -19.69 -10.34 5.73
N GLU A 147 -19.55 -10.21 4.42
CA GLU A 147 -20.52 -10.65 3.42
C GLU A 147 -20.28 -12.11 3.01
N VAL A 148 -21.36 -12.82 2.69
CA VAL A 148 -21.32 -14.22 2.25
C VAL A 148 -21.62 -14.27 0.75
N ALA A 149 -20.80 -15.04 0.03
CA ALA A 149 -20.99 -15.27 -1.41
C ALA A 149 -22.41 -15.77 -1.70
N CYS A 150 -23.05 -15.19 -2.71
CA CYS A 150 -24.34 -15.66 -3.17
C CYS A 150 -24.23 -17.10 -3.69
N ILE A 151 -25.29 -17.87 -3.48
CA ILE A 151 -25.39 -19.24 -4.00
C ILE A 151 -26.22 -19.25 -5.27
N GLN A 152 -26.05 -20.32 -6.04
CA GLN A 152 -26.86 -20.61 -7.20
C GLN A 152 -28.23 -21.16 -6.76
N ASP A 153 -29.31 -20.68 -7.38
CA ASP A 153 -30.63 -21.25 -7.21
C ASP A 153 -30.83 -22.53 -8.06
N CYS A 154 -32.02 -23.15 -8.02
CA CYS A 154 -32.24 -24.38 -8.78
C CYS A 154 -32.28 -24.18 -10.31
N ASN A 155 -32.40 -22.93 -10.79
CA ASN A 155 -32.43 -22.59 -12.21
C ASN A 155 -31.02 -22.29 -12.74
N GLY A 156 -30.01 -22.30 -11.86
CA GLY A 156 -28.65 -21.98 -12.23
C GLY A 156 -28.30 -20.49 -12.06
N ASP A 157 -29.19 -19.68 -11.50
CA ASP A 157 -28.97 -18.24 -11.36
C ASP A 157 -28.32 -17.93 -10.01
N PHE A 158 -27.11 -17.35 -10.03
CA PHE A 158 -26.44 -16.87 -8.81
C PHE A 158 -27.24 -15.71 -8.18
N GLY A 159 -27.56 -15.83 -6.89
CA GLY A 159 -28.43 -14.88 -6.19
C GLY A 159 -29.90 -14.92 -6.65
N GLY A 160 -30.27 -15.94 -7.42
CA GLY A 160 -31.64 -16.14 -7.89
C GLY A 160 -32.60 -16.59 -6.77
N THR A 161 -33.90 -16.55 -7.08
CA THR A 161 -34.98 -16.86 -6.13
C THR A 161 -35.76 -18.12 -6.49
N ALA A 162 -35.33 -18.87 -7.52
CA ALA A 162 -36.00 -20.11 -7.90
C ALA A 162 -35.79 -21.20 -6.84
N PHE A 163 -36.81 -22.04 -6.65
CA PHE A 163 -36.78 -23.12 -5.67
C PHE A 163 -37.45 -24.38 -6.24
N LEU A 164 -37.12 -25.54 -5.66
CA LEU A 164 -37.77 -26.80 -6.03
C LEU A 164 -39.16 -26.86 -5.40
N ASP A 165 -40.18 -27.07 -6.22
CA ASP A 165 -41.55 -27.30 -5.74
C ASP A 165 -41.76 -28.75 -5.25
N ASN A 166 -43.00 -29.08 -4.88
CA ASN A 166 -43.36 -30.40 -4.39
C ASN A 166 -43.30 -31.51 -5.46
N CYS A 167 -43.11 -31.14 -6.73
CA CYS A 167 -42.86 -32.06 -7.84
C CYS A 167 -41.38 -32.11 -8.23
N ALA A 168 -40.49 -31.54 -7.41
CA ALA A 168 -39.06 -31.40 -7.68
C ALA A 168 -38.76 -30.67 -9.00
N THR A 169 -39.69 -29.84 -9.48
CA THR A 169 -39.47 -28.93 -10.61
C THR A 169 -38.97 -27.61 -10.07
N CYS A 170 -37.98 -27.03 -10.73
CA CYS A 170 -37.50 -25.70 -10.37
C CYS A 170 -38.51 -24.64 -10.84
N VAL A 171 -39.06 -23.88 -9.91
CA VAL A 171 -40.11 -22.86 -10.18
C VAL A 171 -39.79 -21.55 -9.46
N GLY A 172 -40.54 -20.49 -9.79
CA GLY A 172 -40.26 -19.15 -9.28
C GLY A 172 -39.06 -18.51 -9.98
N GLY A 173 -38.62 -17.34 -9.49
CA GLY A 173 -37.54 -16.57 -10.13
C GLY A 173 -37.80 -16.32 -11.62
N ASN A 174 -36.81 -16.61 -12.47
CA ASN A 174 -36.85 -16.44 -13.93
C ASN A 174 -37.08 -17.77 -14.70
N THR A 175 -37.50 -18.84 -14.04
CA THR A 175 -37.72 -20.16 -14.67
C THR A 175 -38.79 -20.12 -15.75
N GLY A 176 -39.83 -19.29 -15.57
CA GLY A 176 -41.04 -19.33 -16.40
C GLY A 176 -41.96 -20.54 -16.12
N GLU A 177 -41.56 -21.41 -15.20
CA GLU A 177 -42.29 -22.61 -14.80
C GLU A 177 -43.31 -22.29 -13.69
N VAL A 178 -44.43 -23.01 -13.70
CA VAL A 178 -45.49 -22.87 -12.71
C VAL A 178 -45.45 -24.05 -11.75
N ALA A 179 -45.49 -23.76 -10.44
CA ALA A 179 -45.56 -24.79 -9.40
C ALA A 179 -46.69 -25.78 -9.67
N CYS A 180 -46.40 -27.06 -9.57
CA CYS A 180 -47.41 -28.08 -9.69
C CYS A 180 -48.44 -27.95 -8.56
N ILE A 181 -49.70 -28.24 -8.87
CA ILE A 181 -50.78 -28.27 -7.88
C ILE A 181 -51.04 -29.70 -7.44
N GLN A 182 -51.63 -29.82 -6.26
CA GLN A 182 -52.15 -31.07 -5.76
C GLN A 182 -53.41 -31.45 -6.54
N ASP A 183 -53.49 -32.70 -6.99
CA ASP A 183 -54.72 -33.25 -7.57
C ASP A 183 -55.75 -33.60 -6.47
N CYS A 184 -56.94 -34.09 -6.85
CA CYS A 184 -57.97 -34.40 -5.85
C CYS A 184 -57.63 -35.61 -4.95
N ASN A 185 -56.61 -36.40 -5.29
CA ASN A 185 -56.15 -37.56 -4.53
C ASN A 185 -55.05 -37.18 -3.52
N GLY A 186 -54.60 -35.92 -3.55
CA GLY A 186 -53.52 -35.45 -2.71
C GLY A 186 -52.13 -35.55 -3.35
N ASP A 187 -52.04 -35.94 -4.63
CA ASP A 187 -50.77 -36.11 -5.32
C ASP A 187 -50.36 -34.81 -6.04
N PHE A 188 -49.21 -34.25 -5.68
CA PHE A 188 -48.65 -33.08 -6.38
C PHE A 188 -48.25 -33.47 -7.81
N GLY A 189 -48.76 -32.73 -8.80
CA GLY A 189 -48.56 -33.05 -10.22
C GLY A 189 -49.32 -34.29 -10.69
N GLY A 190 -50.23 -34.82 -9.88
CA GLY A 190 -51.07 -35.96 -10.21
C GLY A 190 -52.15 -35.62 -11.26
N THR A 191 -52.75 -36.67 -11.84
CA THR A 191 -53.76 -36.53 -12.90
C THR A 191 -55.18 -36.85 -12.42
N ALA A 192 -55.41 -37.05 -11.12
CA ALA A 192 -56.74 -37.32 -10.61
C ALA A 192 -57.63 -36.06 -10.68
N PHE A 193 -58.91 -36.24 -10.99
CA PHE A 193 -59.85 -35.13 -11.13
C PHE A 193 -61.21 -35.50 -10.51
N LEU A 194 -61.98 -34.48 -10.15
CA LEU A 194 -63.36 -34.68 -9.68
C LEU A 194 -64.27 -34.99 -10.87
N ASP A 195 -64.96 -36.12 -10.82
CA ASP A 195 -66.00 -36.44 -11.78
C ASP A 195 -67.30 -35.63 -11.55
N ASN A 196 -68.32 -35.88 -12.36
CA ASN A 196 -69.63 -35.21 -12.23
C ASN A 196 -70.44 -35.65 -11.01
N CYS A 197 -69.97 -36.64 -10.24
CA CYS A 197 -70.50 -37.02 -8.93
C CYS A 197 -69.66 -36.44 -7.78
N ALA A 198 -68.69 -35.57 -8.07
CA ALA A 198 -67.73 -35.03 -7.11
C ALA A 198 -66.88 -36.11 -6.40
N THR A 199 -66.67 -37.26 -7.06
CA THR A 199 -65.72 -38.30 -6.60
C THR A 199 -64.37 -38.08 -7.27
N CYS A 200 -63.28 -38.21 -6.52
CA CYS A 200 -61.94 -38.13 -7.06
C CYS A 200 -61.60 -39.42 -7.82
N VAL A 201 -61.39 -39.32 -9.14
CA VAL A 201 -61.14 -40.47 -10.02
C VAL A 201 -59.98 -40.20 -10.99
N GLY A 202 -59.49 -41.25 -11.64
CA GLY A 202 -58.30 -41.16 -12.51
C GLY A 202 -56.99 -41.12 -11.72
N GLY A 203 -55.86 -40.99 -12.41
CA GLY A 203 -54.53 -41.06 -11.77
C GLY A 203 -54.32 -42.38 -11.02
N ASN A 204 -53.86 -42.29 -9.77
CA ASN A 204 -53.57 -43.43 -8.89
C ASN A 204 -54.64 -43.71 -7.83
N THR A 205 -55.84 -43.12 -7.95
CA THR A 205 -56.91 -43.28 -6.93
C THR A 205 -57.40 -44.74 -6.83
N GLY A 206 -57.37 -45.48 -7.93
CA GLY A 206 -58.01 -46.80 -8.04
C GLY A 206 -59.55 -46.74 -8.13
N GLU A 207 -60.12 -45.54 -8.14
CA GLU A 207 -61.56 -45.29 -8.18
C GLU A 207 -62.06 -45.14 -9.63
N VAL A 208 -63.29 -45.59 -9.90
CA VAL A 208 -63.91 -45.57 -11.24
C VAL A 208 -64.94 -44.45 -11.32
N ALA A 209 -64.89 -43.64 -12.39
CA ALA A 209 -65.83 -42.55 -12.65
C ALA A 209 -67.28 -43.02 -12.60
N CYS A 210 -68.14 -42.25 -11.93
CA CYS A 210 -69.55 -42.57 -11.86
C CYS A 210 -70.20 -42.47 -13.24
N VAL A 211 -71.18 -43.34 -13.51
CA VAL A 211 -72.04 -43.22 -14.69
C VAL A 211 -73.35 -42.62 -14.21
N GLN A 212 -73.55 -41.32 -14.44
CA GLN A 212 -74.89 -40.75 -14.36
C GLN A 212 -75.71 -41.32 -15.51
N THR A 213 -76.40 -42.42 -15.27
CA THR A 213 -77.54 -42.75 -16.09
C THR A 213 -78.56 -41.65 -15.86
N ALA A 214 -78.91 -40.93 -16.92
CA ALA A 214 -79.97 -39.94 -16.88
C ALA A 214 -81.31 -40.67 -16.65
N THR A 215 -81.57 -41.07 -15.41
CA THR A 215 -82.92 -41.35 -14.93
C THR A 215 -83.23 -40.29 -13.89
N VAL A 216 -83.73 -39.16 -14.38
CA VAL A 216 -84.60 -38.32 -13.57
C VAL A 216 -85.86 -39.15 -13.31
N THR A 217 -85.85 -39.93 -12.24
CA THR A 217 -87.07 -40.41 -11.60
C THR A 217 -86.94 -40.11 -10.12
N SER A 218 -87.52 -38.96 -9.76
CA SER A 218 -88.27 -38.72 -8.53
C SER A 218 -87.92 -39.59 -7.31
N ALA A 219 -87.37 -38.91 -6.32
CA ALA A 219 -87.54 -39.15 -4.88
C ALA A 219 -87.04 -40.48 -4.32
N GLU A 220 -85.92 -40.43 -3.59
CA GLU A 220 -85.90 -40.90 -2.20
C GLU A 220 -84.70 -40.34 -1.43
N ARG A 221 -85.00 -39.80 -0.25
CA ARG A 221 -84.03 -39.28 0.73
C ARG A 221 -83.14 -40.41 1.20
N HIS A 222 -81.82 -40.20 1.18
CA HIS A 222 -80.95 -40.82 2.18
C HIS A 222 -80.21 -39.73 2.94
N SER A 223 -80.57 -39.66 4.21
CA SER A 223 -79.90 -38.91 5.27
C SER A 223 -78.52 -39.54 5.53
N SER A 224 -77.46 -38.75 5.48
CA SER A 224 -76.22 -39.03 6.20
C SER A 224 -75.66 -37.74 6.80
N THR A 225 -76.31 -37.26 7.85
CA THR A 225 -75.65 -36.41 8.84
C THR A 225 -74.48 -37.17 9.45
N THR A 226 -73.24 -36.81 9.10
CA THR A 226 -72.07 -37.06 9.95
C THR A 226 -71.18 -35.82 9.98
N ALA A 227 -71.30 -35.13 11.12
CA ALA A 227 -70.36 -34.25 11.82
C ALA A 227 -69.25 -33.51 11.04
N GLN A 228 -69.42 -32.18 10.99
CA GLN A 228 -68.30 -31.22 10.93
C GLN A 228 -67.62 -31.15 12.31
N PRO A 229 -66.28 -31.17 12.42
CA PRO A 229 -65.62 -30.77 13.66
C PRO A 229 -65.58 -29.24 13.76
N ALA A 230 -66.07 -28.74 14.89
CA ALA A 230 -66.02 -27.34 15.27
C ALA A 230 -64.57 -26.87 15.47
N TRP A 231 -64.16 -25.86 14.72
CA TRP A 231 -62.95 -25.09 15.02
C TRP A 231 -63.22 -24.18 16.22
N VAL A 232 -62.50 -24.44 17.31
CA VAL A 232 -62.42 -23.56 18.47
C VAL A 232 -61.52 -22.38 18.10
N ALA A 233 -62.10 -21.20 17.97
CA ALA A 233 -61.35 -19.95 17.94
C ALA A 233 -60.99 -19.54 19.38
N THR A 234 -59.71 -19.57 19.73
CA THR A 234 -59.19 -18.87 20.92
C THR A 234 -58.89 -17.41 20.55
N PRO A 235 -59.21 -16.44 21.42
CA PRO A 235 -58.82 -15.05 21.20
C PRO A 235 -57.36 -14.83 21.60
N VAL A 236 -56.61 -14.21 20.68
CA VAL A 236 -55.27 -13.67 20.93
C VAL A 236 -55.37 -12.57 21.99
N LYS A 237 -54.47 -12.64 22.98
CA LYS A 237 -54.11 -11.51 23.84
C LYS A 237 -52.64 -11.22 23.62
#